data_AF-A0A7Y3AKH5-F1
#
_entry.id   AF-A0A7Y3AKH5-F1
#
_cell.length_a   1.000
_cell.length_b   1.000
_cell.length_c   1.000
_cell.angle_alpha   90.00
_cell.angle_beta   90.00
_cell.angle_gamma   90.00
#
_symmetry.space_group_name_H-M   'P 1'
#
loop_
_entity.id
_entity.type
_entity.pdbx_description
1 polymer ?
#
loop_
_entity_poly.entity_id
_entity_poly.type
_entity_poly.pdbx_seq_one_letter_code
_entity_poly.pdbx_strand_id
1 'polypeptide(L)' 'DTFIADFSVAMDGGQIKTGSASRSDRIAKYNRLLEIEHELGREARYYWKR' A
#
# COMPACT_ATOMS: atom_id res chain seq x y z
N ASP A 1 -4.65 -7.66 10.16
CA ASP A 1 -5.31 -6.39 9.86
C ASP A 1 -4.45 -5.53 8.93
N THR A 2 -5.08 -5.04 7.88
CA THR A 2 -4.48 -4.29 6.76
C THR A 2 -5.18 -2.95 6.51
N PHE A 3 -6.15 -2.55 7.34
CA PHE A 3 -6.99 -1.35 7.15
C PHE A 3 -6.21 -0.09 6.75
N ILE A 4 -5.05 0.14 7.38
CA ILE A 4 -4.23 1.32 7.11
C ILE A 4 -3.65 1.36 5.68
N ALA A 5 -3.48 0.21 5.01
CA ALA A 5 -3.08 0.14 3.61
C ALA A 5 -4.20 0.67 2.71
N ASP A 6 -5.41 0.14 2.86
CA ASP A 6 -6.60 0.59 2.12
C ASP A 6 -6.89 2.09 2.38
N PHE A 7 -6.84 2.51 3.65
CA PHE A 7 -7.03 3.92 4.03
C PHE A 7 -6.00 4.84 3.39
N SER A 8 -4.73 4.43 3.33
CA SER A 8 -3.67 5.26 2.73
C SER A 8 -3.86 5.50 1.23
N VAL A 9 -4.38 4.49 0.51
CA VAL A 9 -4.69 4.60 -0.93
C VAL A 9 -5.94 5.43 -1.14
N ALA A 10 -7.00 5.21 -0.34
CA ALA A 10 -8.26 5.94 -0.46
C ALA A 10 -8.12 7.44 -0.17
N MET A 11 -7.24 7.81 0.77
CA MET A 11 -6.95 9.21 1.09
C MET A 11 -5.96 9.87 0.13
N ASP A 12 -5.39 9.11 -0.80
CA ASP A 12 -4.41 9.59 -1.78
C ASP A 12 -3.21 10.32 -1.14
N GLY A 13 -2.77 9.84 0.04
CA GLY A 13 -1.75 10.51 0.84
C GLY A 13 -0.31 10.38 0.30
N GLY A 14 -0.11 9.50 -0.68
CA GLY A 14 1.16 9.26 -1.37
C GLY A 14 2.30 8.65 -0.55
N GLN A 15 2.15 8.54 0.77
CA GLN A 15 3.11 7.92 1.67
C GLN A 15 2.40 7.12 2.76
N ILE A 16 3.01 6.00 3.15
CA ILE A 16 2.57 5.18 4.28
C ILE A 16 3.78 4.74 5.08
N LYS A 17 3.72 4.91 6.40
CA LYS A 17 4.71 4.35 7.33
C LYS A 17 4.07 3.20 8.09
N THR A 18 4.50 1.99 7.78
CA THR A 18 3.95 0.78 8.40
C THR A 18 5.02 -0.19 8.94
N GLY A 19 6.23 0.30 9.23
CA GLY A 19 7.33 -0.48 9.84
C GLY A 19 8.35 -0.99 8.82
N SER A 20 9.14 -2.00 9.20
CA SER A 20 10.09 -2.65 8.30
C SER A 20 9.41 -3.74 7.47
N ALA A 21 10.05 -4.15 6.36
CA ALA A 21 9.66 -5.30 5.56
C ALA A 21 10.03 -6.63 6.26
N SER A 22 9.57 -6.81 7.50
CA SER A 22 9.80 -7.98 8.33
C SER A 22 8.66 -8.10 9.33
N ARG A 23 8.40 -9.31 9.84
CA ARG A 23 7.25 -9.66 10.69
C ARG A 23 5.93 -9.67 9.90
N SER A 24 5.13 -10.72 10.10
CA SER A 24 3.95 -11.02 9.28
C SER A 24 2.88 -9.92 9.32
N ASP A 25 2.73 -9.23 10.45
CA ASP A 25 1.75 -8.16 10.64
C ASP A 25 2.08 -6.86 9.88
N ARG A 26 3.36 -6.65 9.57
CA ARG A 26 3.86 -5.55 8.72
C ARG A 26 3.79 -5.97 7.25
N ILE A 27 4.28 -7.19 6.94
CA ILE A 27 4.22 -7.78 5.61
C ILE A 27 2.78 -7.82 5.07
N ALA A 28 1.79 -8.15 5.90
CA ALA A 28 0.39 -8.15 5.49
C ALA A 28 -0.08 -6.81 4.88
N LYS A 29 0.41 -5.67 5.39
CA LYS A 29 0.06 -4.34 4.86
C LYS A 29 0.76 -4.05 3.54
N TYR A 30 2.01 -4.47 3.40
CA TYR A 30 2.71 -4.39 2.11
C TYR A 30 2.07 -5.28 1.05
N ASN A 31 1.70 -6.51 1.39
CA ASN A 31 0.98 -7.41 0.50
C ASN A 31 -0.37 -6.82 0.08
N ARG A 32 -1.09 -6.19 1.02
CA ARG A 32 -2.34 -5.51 0.69
C ARG A 32 -2.13 -4.35 -0.32
N LEU A 33 -1.04 -3.59 -0.20
CA LEU A 33 -0.72 -2.56 -1.20
C LEU A 33 -0.43 -3.15 -2.59
N LEU A 34 0.23 -4.32 -2.65
CA LEU A 34 0.47 -5.03 -3.91
C LEU A 34 -0.82 -5.58 -4.51
N GLU A 35 -1.74 -6.08 -3.68
CA GLU A 35 -3.08 -6.51 -4.13
C GLU A 35 -3.87 -5.32 -4.69
N ILE A 36 -3.88 -4.18 -4.00
CA ILE A 36 -4.56 -2.96 -4.47
C ILE A 36 -3.95 -2.45 -5.78
N GLU A 37 -2.62 -2.47 -5.92
CA GLU A 37 -1.98 -2.14 -7.20
C GLU A 37 -2.46 -3.09 -8.31
N HIS A 38 -2.48 -4.39 -8.04
CA HIS A 38 -2.92 -5.38 -9.01
C HIS A 38 -4.38 -5.16 -9.42
N GLU A 39 -5.26 -4.81 -8.48
CA GLU A 39 -6.67 -4.46 -8.71
C GLU A 39 -6.83 -3.20 -9.57
N LEU A 40 -6.01 -2.17 -9.34
CA LEU A 40 -6.04 -0.90 -10.10
C LEU A 40 -5.40 -1.00 -11.50
N GLY A 41 -4.46 -1.93 -11.68
CA GLY A 41 -3.77 -2.15 -12.95
C GLY A 41 -3.12 -0.88 -13.50
N ARG A 42 -3.58 -0.40 -14.66
CA ARG A 42 -3.01 0.78 -15.34
C ARG A 42 -3.34 2.10 -14.66
N GLU A 43 -4.37 2.13 -13.83
CA GLU A 43 -4.77 3.33 -13.08
C GLU A 43 -3.93 3.54 -11.81
N ALA A 44 -3.12 2.54 -11.42
CA ALA A 44 -2.25 2.65 -10.26
C ALA A 44 -1.18 3.74 -10.45
N ARG A 45 -1.10 4.68 -9.50
CA ARG A 45 -0.13 5.78 -9.52
C ARG A 45 0.82 5.69 -8.35
N TYR A 46 2.10 5.93 -8.63
CA TYR A 46 3.17 5.94 -7.66
C TYR A 46 3.84 7.31 -7.65
N TYR A 47 3.69 8.06 -6.56
CA TYR A 47 4.17 9.45 -6.45
C TYR A 47 5.69 9.61 -6.53
N TRP A 48 6.46 8.55 -6.32
CA TRP A 48 7.91 8.55 -6.47
C TRP A 48 8.39 8.16 -7.88
N LYS A 49 7.48 7.66 -8.73
CA LYS A 49 7.80 7.27 -10.11
C LYS A 49 7.56 8.49 -11.00
N ARG A 50 8.65 9.12 -11.44
CA ARG A 50 8.62 10.16 -12.48
C ARG A 50 8.43 9.53 -13.86
#